data_AF-A0A0A7S354-F1
#
_entry.id   AF-A0A0A7S354-F1
#
_cell.length_a   1.000
_cell.length_b   1.000
_cell.length_c   1.000
_cell.angle_alpha   90.00
_cell.angle_beta   90.00
_cell.angle_gamma   90.00
#
_symmetry.space_group_name_H-M   'P 1'
#
loop_
_entity.id
_entity.type
_entity.pdbx_description
1 polymer ?
#
loop_
_entity_poly.entity_id
_entity_poly.type
_entity_poly.pdbx_seq_one_letter_code
_entity_poly.pdbx_strand_id
1 'polypeptide(L)'
;MHDINYIEAKKLTIESYHEFIDEGFSAEQAIPAVFENLVISMKKNNKILVAVIQNLSIISLKHNFIPDYLLNKLSKLKINTELNNNEILEYTKDKVELNVLLKNNYTLDEDEHYSKRADILLGT
;
A
#
# COMPACT_ATOMS: atom_id res chain seq x y z
N MET A 1 4.23 -20.89 -4.03
CA MET A 1 4.40 -19.63 -3.29
C MET A 1 4.10 -19.92 -1.84
N HIS A 2 5.02 -19.60 -0.92
CA HIS A 2 4.68 -19.61 0.52
C HIS A 2 3.47 -18.69 0.73
N ASP A 3 2.51 -19.13 1.56
CA ASP A 3 1.34 -18.34 1.93
C ASP A 3 1.79 -17.15 2.79
N ILE A 4 2.20 -16.08 2.14
CA ILE A 4 2.60 -14.84 2.77
C ILE A 4 1.43 -14.25 3.59
N ASN A 5 1.73 -13.76 4.78
CA ASN A 5 0.75 -13.19 5.71
C ASN A 5 0.79 -11.64 5.71
N TYR A 6 -0.08 -10.99 6.49
CA TYR A 6 -0.15 -9.51 6.53
C TYR A 6 1.20 -8.88 6.91
N ILE A 7 1.89 -9.44 7.89
CA ILE A 7 3.14 -8.91 8.43
C ILE A 7 4.27 -9.07 7.40
N GLU A 8 4.32 -10.20 6.71
CA GLU A 8 5.31 -10.44 5.64
C GLU A 8 5.06 -9.52 4.44
N ALA A 9 3.80 -9.32 4.06
CA ALA A 9 3.43 -8.38 3.00
C ALA A 9 3.83 -6.94 3.33
N LYS A 10 3.63 -6.51 4.59
CA LYS A 10 4.10 -5.23 5.10
C LYS A 10 5.62 -5.09 4.98
N LYS A 11 6.37 -6.10 5.43
CA LYS A 11 7.84 -6.09 5.34
C LYS A 11 8.32 -5.96 3.90
N LEU A 12 7.80 -6.82 3.01
CA LEU A 12 8.14 -6.78 1.58
C LEU A 12 7.81 -5.43 0.95
N THR A 13 6.70 -4.80 1.34
CA THR A 13 6.34 -3.46 0.85
C THR A 13 7.37 -2.40 1.23
N ILE A 14 7.84 -2.43 2.49
CA ILE A 14 8.83 -1.48 3.01
C ILE A 14 10.21 -1.76 2.41
N GLU A 15 10.61 -3.04 2.33
CA GLU A 15 11.88 -3.47 1.74
C GLU A 15 11.95 -3.07 0.26
N SER A 16 10.93 -3.41 -0.55
CA SER A 16 10.88 -2.99 -1.95
C SER A 16 10.88 -1.47 -2.13
N TYR A 17 10.25 -0.72 -1.22
CA TYR A 17 10.33 0.75 -1.28
C TYR A 17 11.77 1.22 -1.08
N HIS A 18 12.47 0.72 -0.06
CA HIS A 18 13.86 1.10 0.18
C HIS A 18 14.79 0.69 -0.96
N GLU A 19 14.56 -0.47 -1.59
CA GLU A 19 15.32 -0.87 -2.79
C GLU A 19 15.21 0.17 -3.91
N PHE A 20 14.00 0.65 -4.24
CA PHE A 20 13.84 1.70 -5.27
C PHE A 20 14.48 3.03 -4.86
N ILE A 21 14.39 3.42 -3.58
CA ILE A 21 15.05 4.63 -3.09
C ILE A 21 16.58 4.50 -3.21
N ASP A 22 17.15 3.35 -2.88
CA ASP A 22 18.59 3.08 -3.01
C ASP A 22 19.03 3.03 -4.48
N GLU A 23 18.14 2.64 -5.40
CA GLU A 23 18.34 2.74 -6.86
C GLU A 23 18.24 4.17 -7.42
N GLY A 24 17.89 5.15 -6.58
CA GLY A 24 17.85 6.57 -6.92
C GLY A 24 16.49 7.10 -7.38
N PHE A 25 15.40 6.35 -7.17
CA PHE A 25 14.04 6.81 -7.45
C PHE A 25 13.61 7.87 -6.42
N SER A 26 12.79 8.82 -6.85
CA SER A 26 12.05 9.66 -5.89
C SER A 26 10.93 8.86 -5.21
N ALA A 27 10.39 9.38 -4.11
CA ALA A 27 9.26 8.72 -3.43
C ALA A 27 8.04 8.58 -4.36
N GLU A 28 7.74 9.60 -5.14
CA GLU A 28 6.66 9.64 -6.15
C GLU A 28 6.87 8.60 -7.25
N GLN A 29 8.12 8.26 -7.58
CA GLN A 29 8.43 7.21 -8.56
C GLN A 29 8.44 5.81 -7.93
N ALA A 30 8.94 5.69 -6.69
CA ALA A 30 9.05 4.42 -5.99
C ALA A 30 7.68 3.84 -5.59
N ILE A 31 6.74 4.67 -5.14
CA ILE A 31 5.39 4.22 -4.73
C ILE A 31 4.65 3.44 -5.84
N PRO A 32 4.49 3.97 -7.08
CA PRO A 32 3.88 3.22 -8.15
C PRO A 32 4.71 2.00 -8.56
N ALA A 33 6.05 2.09 -8.58
CA ALA A 33 6.91 0.96 -8.92
C ALA A 33 6.75 -0.22 -7.96
N VAL A 34 6.73 0.03 -6.64
CA VAL A 34 6.46 -1.00 -5.62
C VAL A 34 5.05 -1.56 -5.78
N PHE A 35 4.06 -0.71 -6.03
CA PHE A 35 2.69 -1.17 -6.25
C PHE A 35 2.64 -2.16 -7.42
N GLU A 36 3.20 -1.83 -8.57
CA GLU A 36 3.22 -2.71 -9.74
C GLU A 36 3.94 -4.03 -9.47
N ASN A 37 5.10 -3.97 -8.79
CA ASN A 37 5.92 -5.13 -8.48
C ASN A 37 5.16 -6.14 -7.58
N LEU A 38 4.45 -5.63 -6.56
CA LEU A 38 3.81 -6.48 -5.56
C LEU A 38 2.39 -6.90 -5.96
N VAL A 39 1.61 -6.02 -6.59
CA VAL A 39 0.17 -6.23 -6.80
C VAL A 39 -0.13 -7.44 -7.70
N ILE A 40 0.72 -7.69 -8.71
CA ILE A 40 0.54 -8.80 -9.67
C ILE A 40 0.51 -10.15 -8.95
N SER A 41 1.41 -10.32 -7.98
CA SER A 41 1.55 -11.57 -7.21
C SER A 41 0.58 -11.64 -6.03
N MET A 42 0.15 -10.49 -5.50
CA MET A 42 -0.53 -10.39 -4.20
C MET A 42 -2.04 -10.18 -4.28
N LYS A 43 -2.60 -9.78 -5.44
CA LYS A 43 -4.04 -9.47 -5.59
C LYS A 43 -5.01 -10.61 -5.26
N LYS A 44 -4.54 -11.86 -5.28
CA LYS A 44 -5.38 -13.05 -4.99
C LYS A 44 -5.74 -13.20 -3.52
N ASN A 45 -4.99 -12.55 -2.62
CA ASN A 45 -5.21 -12.63 -1.19
C ASN A 45 -5.54 -11.24 -0.63
N ASN A 46 -6.76 -11.09 -0.12
CA ASN A 46 -7.28 -9.80 0.35
C ASN A 46 -6.46 -9.20 1.50
N LYS A 47 -6.04 -9.99 2.51
CA LYS A 47 -5.26 -9.43 3.62
C LYS A 47 -3.89 -8.94 3.18
N ILE A 48 -3.27 -9.60 2.20
CA ILE A 48 -1.99 -9.20 1.63
C ILE A 48 -2.16 -7.90 0.84
N LEU A 49 -3.18 -7.83 -0.02
CA LEU A 49 -3.48 -6.62 -0.77
C LEU A 49 -3.74 -5.42 0.16
N VAL A 50 -4.49 -5.63 1.24
CA VAL A 50 -4.73 -4.59 2.24
C VAL A 50 -3.42 -4.13 2.88
N ALA A 51 -2.54 -5.06 3.26
CA ALA A 51 -1.23 -4.73 3.82
C ALA A 51 -0.40 -3.84 2.89
N VAL A 52 -0.31 -4.20 1.60
CA VAL A 52 0.43 -3.44 0.58
C VAL A 52 -0.15 -2.04 0.42
N ILE A 53 -1.46 -1.92 0.19
CA ILE A 53 -2.11 -0.62 -0.03
C ILE A 53 -1.98 0.28 1.18
N GLN A 54 -2.22 -0.24 2.39
CA GLN A 54 -2.09 0.54 3.61
C GLN A 54 -0.66 1.03 3.83
N ASN A 55 0.33 0.14 3.70
CA ASN A 55 1.71 0.50 3.98
C ASN A 55 2.29 1.44 2.90
N LEU A 56 1.95 1.27 1.62
CA LEU A 56 2.29 2.27 0.59
C LEU A 56 1.65 3.63 0.86
N SER A 57 0.42 3.65 1.35
CA SER A 57 -0.26 4.90 1.71
C SER A 57 0.43 5.58 2.91
N ILE A 58 0.81 4.82 3.93
CA ILE A 58 1.58 5.32 5.08
C ILE A 58 2.91 5.90 4.61
N ILE A 59 3.65 5.19 3.75
CA ILE A 59 4.92 5.66 3.19
C ILE A 59 4.70 6.97 2.43
N SER A 60 3.75 7.01 1.49
CA SER A 60 3.43 8.22 0.71
C SER A 60 3.15 9.41 1.63
N LEU A 61 2.29 9.21 2.63
CA LEU A 61 1.88 10.27 3.56
C LEU A 61 3.04 10.77 4.44
N LYS A 62 4.01 9.91 4.79
CA LYS A 62 5.25 10.33 5.46
C LYS A 62 6.11 11.25 4.59
N HIS A 63 5.96 11.16 3.27
CA HIS A 63 6.57 12.05 2.29
C HIS A 63 5.66 13.25 1.93
N ASN A 64 4.58 13.49 2.69
CA ASN A 64 3.62 14.59 2.51
C ASN A 64 2.83 14.56 1.19
N PHE A 65 2.64 13.39 0.58
CA PHE A 65 1.75 13.21 -0.55
C PHE A 65 0.92 11.93 -0.44
N ILE A 66 -0.13 11.79 -1.23
CA ILE A 66 -0.80 10.52 -1.44
C ILE A 66 -1.30 10.42 -2.88
N PRO A 67 -0.98 9.34 -3.60
CA PRO A 67 -1.61 9.07 -4.88
C PRO A 67 -3.11 8.85 -4.77
N ASP A 68 -3.87 9.43 -5.69
CA ASP A 68 -5.32 9.31 -5.78
C ASP A 68 -5.80 7.85 -5.82
N TYR A 69 -5.10 6.98 -6.55
CA TYR A 69 -5.42 5.56 -6.64
C TYR A 69 -5.30 4.86 -5.28
N LEU A 70 -4.29 5.18 -4.47
CA LEU A 70 -4.13 4.60 -3.13
C LEU A 70 -5.25 5.08 -2.20
N LEU A 71 -5.54 6.38 -2.20
CA LEU A 71 -6.60 6.97 -1.40
C LEU A 71 -7.97 6.36 -1.74
N ASN A 72 -8.26 6.24 -3.05
CA ASN A 72 -9.48 5.63 -3.55
C ASN A 72 -9.60 4.16 -3.11
N LYS A 73 -8.52 3.39 -3.16
CA LYS A 73 -8.53 1.98 -2.73
C LYS A 73 -8.67 1.84 -1.22
N LEU A 74 -8.02 2.68 -0.41
CA LEU A 74 -8.19 2.69 1.04
C LEU A 74 -9.66 2.84 1.47
N SER A 75 -10.42 3.70 0.80
CA SER A 75 -11.84 3.90 1.12
C SER A 75 -12.73 2.67 0.83
N LYS A 76 -12.30 1.81 -0.10
CA LYS A 76 -13.07 0.67 -0.61
C LYS A 76 -12.62 -0.66 0.00
N LEU A 77 -11.35 -0.78 0.37
CA LEU A 77 -10.77 -2.01 0.87
C LEU A 77 -11.27 -2.32 2.28
N LYS A 78 -11.79 -3.53 2.43
CA LYS A 78 -12.13 -4.13 3.72
C LYS A 78 -11.39 -5.45 3.85
N ILE A 79 -10.83 -5.69 5.03
CA ILE A 79 -10.34 -7.02 5.39
C ILE A 79 -11.56 -7.93 5.52
N ASN A 80 -11.61 -8.96 4.67
CA ASN A 80 -12.67 -9.98 4.69
C ASN A 80 -12.14 -11.39 5.02
N THR A 81 -10.84 -11.50 5.33
CA THR A 81 -10.15 -12.74 5.68
C THR A 81 -9.72 -12.67 7.14
N GLU A 82 -9.74 -13.81 7.85
CA GLU A 82 -9.30 -13.87 9.24
C GLU A 82 -7.79 -13.57 9.37
N LEU A 83 -7.48 -12.64 10.29
CA LEU A 83 -6.13 -12.32 10.74
C LEU A 83 -5.85 -13.07 12.04
N ASN A 84 -4.64 -13.59 12.21
CA ASN A 84 -4.21 -14.10 13.51
C ASN A 84 -3.93 -12.94 14.50
N ASN A 85 -3.74 -13.25 15.79
CA ASN A 85 -3.56 -12.24 16.85
C ASN A 85 -2.41 -11.26 16.57
N ASN A 86 -1.30 -11.73 16.00
CA ASN A 86 -0.16 -10.87 15.67
C ASN A 86 -0.47 -9.97 14.47
N GLU A 87 -1.15 -10.52 13.45
CA GLU A 87 -1.61 -9.75 12.29
C GLU A 87 -2.62 -8.68 12.69
N ILE A 88 -3.55 -8.98 13.62
CA ILE A 88 -4.52 -8.02 14.16
C ILE A 88 -3.81 -6.85 14.83
N LEU A 89 -2.78 -7.13 15.64
CA LEU A 89 -2.03 -6.11 16.35
C LEU A 89 -1.32 -5.17 15.37
N GLU A 90 -0.62 -5.72 14.36
CA GLU A 90 0.06 -4.91 13.35
C GLU A 90 -0.92 -4.14 12.47
N TYR A 91 -1.98 -4.77 11.98
CA TYR A 91 -3.03 -4.10 11.21
C TYR A 91 -3.67 -2.94 11.98
N THR A 92 -3.90 -3.13 13.28
CA THR A 92 -4.48 -2.08 14.13
C THR A 92 -3.53 -0.89 14.28
N LYS A 93 -2.22 -1.14 14.48
CA LYS A 93 -1.21 -0.09 14.51
C LYS A 93 -1.16 0.68 13.20
N ASP A 94 -1.09 -0.02 12.07
CA ASP A 94 -1.01 0.59 10.74
C ASP A 94 -2.26 1.41 10.45
N LYS A 95 -3.45 0.92 10.83
CA LYS A 95 -4.70 1.66 10.71
C LYS A 95 -4.72 2.93 11.57
N VAL A 96 -4.22 2.88 12.81
CA VAL A 96 -4.14 4.06 13.68
C VAL A 96 -3.17 5.08 13.10
N GLU A 97 -1.99 4.65 12.68
CA GLU A 97 -0.98 5.50 12.05
C GLU A 97 -1.52 6.18 10.78
N LEU A 98 -2.12 5.40 9.88
CA LEU A 98 -2.76 5.92 8.67
C LEU A 98 -3.81 6.99 8.98
N ASN A 99 -4.68 6.75 9.97
CA ASN A 99 -5.71 7.71 10.36
C ASN A 99 -5.15 9.01 10.96
N VAL A 100 -3.97 8.94 11.60
CA VAL A 100 -3.27 10.15 12.08
C VAL A 100 -2.69 10.90 10.89
N LEU A 101 -2.00 10.20 9.98
CA LEU A 101 -1.36 10.80 8.81
C LEU A 101 -2.37 11.45 7.85
N LEU A 102 -3.54 10.83 7.64
CA LEU A 102 -4.62 11.37 6.79
C LEU A 102 -5.24 12.68 7.34
N LYS A 103 -4.95 13.06 8.59
CA LYS A 103 -5.39 14.34 9.16
C LYS A 103 -4.37 15.47 8.97
N ASN A 104 -3.16 15.14 8.54
CA ASN A 104 -2.13 16.13 8.26
C ASN A 104 -2.35 16.78 6.89
N ASN A 105 -1.64 17.87 6.62
CA ASN A 105 -1.58 18.44 5.29
C ASN A 105 -0.69 17.56 4.41
N TYR A 106 -1.25 17.09 3.29
CA TYR A 106 -0.55 16.37 2.24
C TYR A 106 -1.03 16.85 0.87
N THR A 107 -0.21 16.62 -0.14
CA THR A 107 -0.59 16.87 -1.54
C THR A 107 -1.27 15.62 -2.10
N LEU A 108 -2.40 15.79 -2.77
CA LEU A 108 -2.99 14.71 -3.56
C LEU A 108 -2.26 14.65 -4.90
N ASP A 109 -1.66 13.50 -5.20
CA ASP A 109 -1.01 13.24 -6.48
C ASP A 109 -2.03 12.57 -7.41
N GLU A 110 -2.58 13.37 -8.32
CA GLU A 110 -3.64 12.95 -9.24
C GLU A 110 -3.05 12.53 -10.58
N ASP A 111 -3.12 11.22 -10.88
CA ASP A 111 -2.78 10.69 -12.20
C ASP A 111 -3.90 9.76 -12.69
N GLU A 112 -4.80 10.30 -13.50
CA GLU A 112 -5.95 9.55 -14.04
C GLU A 112 -5.49 8.34 -14.89
N HIS A 113 -4.38 8.46 -15.61
CA HIS A 113 -3.86 7.38 -16.44
C HIS A 113 -3.34 6.24 -15.57
N TYR A 114 -2.58 6.57 -14.53
CA TYR A 114 -2.08 5.58 -13.60
C TYR A 114 -3.19 4.97 -12.73
N SER A 115 -4.16 5.76 -12.29
CA SER A 115 -5.36 5.27 -11.60
C SER A 115 -6.07 4.17 -12.39
N LYS A 116 -6.30 4.37 -13.70
CA LYS A 116 -6.87 3.35 -14.58
C LYS A 116 -5.98 2.12 -14.72
N ARG A 117 -4.67 2.31 -14.77
CA ARG A 117 -3.70 1.20 -14.81
C ARG A 117 -3.75 0.37 -13.52
N ALA A 118 -3.82 1.03 -12.36
CA ALA A 118 -3.95 0.37 -11.07
C ALA A 118 -5.23 -0.46 -10.96
N ASP A 119 -6.34 0.05 -11.51
CA ASP A 119 -7.60 -0.68 -11.63
C ASP A 119 -7.46 -1.94 -12.49
N ILE A 120 -6.82 -1.84 -13.67
CA ILE A 120 -6.53 -2.98 -14.54
C ILE A 120 -5.66 -4.04 -13.84
N LEU A 121 -4.61 -3.60 -13.14
CA LEU A 121 -3.70 -4.50 -12.41
C LEU A 121 -4.44 -5.30 -11.33
N LEU A 122 -5.36 -4.64 -10.63
CA LEU A 122 -6.22 -5.24 -9.61
C LEU A 122 -7.37 -6.07 -10.19
N GLY A 123 -7.76 -5.83 -11.45
CA GLY A 123 -8.91 -6.45 -12.08
C GLY A 123 -10.24 -5.92 -11.54
N THR A 124 -10.29 -4.62 -11.22
CA THR A 124 -11.45 -3.91 -10.64
C THR A 124 -11.96 -2.82 -11.55
#